data_AF-A0A1C2GH90-F1
#
_entry.id   AF-A0A1C2GH90-F1
#
_cell.length_a   1.000
_cell.length_b   1.000
_cell.length_c   1.000
_cell.angle_alpha   90.00
_cell.angle_beta   90.00
_cell.angle_gamma   90.00
#
_symmetry.space_group_name_H-M   'P 1'
#
loop_
_entity.id
_entity.type
_entity.pdbx_description
1 polymer ?
#
loop_
_entity_poly.entity_id
_entity_poly.type
_entity_poly.pdbx_seq_one_letter_code
_entity_poly.pdbx_strand_id
1 'polypeptide(L)'
;MKIKLFIPIILKYSCILLLSKLIIFWLFDYSSFDIPEHIPYTPIMLRGVLIFVLVLSILIFSEKVALKKDATINIAELTMVGVLTILIADVIFQMVRVATFDSNRLYLYLNGLLSLPIMVVEISFFTAFQLKTRKTERLLLYIGIYLLIAKGFTMVFPQIFNPA
;
A
#
# COMPACT_ATOMS: atom_id res chain seq x y z
N MET A 1 -21.12 3.14 11.49
CA MET A 1 -20.12 2.78 10.47
C MET A 1 -20.80 1.97 9.37
N LYS A 2 -20.99 2.53 8.17
CA LYS A 2 -21.74 1.89 7.06
C LYS A 2 -20.92 0.80 6.32
N ILE A 3 -20.02 0.10 7.01
CA ILE A 3 -19.00 -0.73 6.37
C ILE A 3 -19.60 -1.88 5.55
N LYS A 4 -20.75 -2.41 5.98
CA LYS A 4 -21.50 -3.45 5.26
C LYS A 4 -21.83 -3.04 3.81
N LEU A 5 -22.07 -1.76 3.56
CA LEU A 5 -22.34 -1.23 2.22
C LEU A 5 -21.14 -1.37 1.28
N PHE A 6 -19.92 -1.33 1.84
CA PHE A 6 -18.66 -1.29 1.09
C PHE A 6 -17.96 -2.65 1.01
N ILE A 7 -18.38 -3.67 1.76
CA ILE A 7 -17.86 -5.05 1.68
C ILE A 7 -17.67 -5.55 0.22
N PRO A 8 -18.66 -5.45 -0.69
CA PRO A 8 -18.46 -5.95 -2.05
C PRO A 8 -17.38 -5.18 -2.83
N ILE A 9 -17.18 -3.89 -2.53
CA ILE A 9 -16.12 -3.08 -3.13
C ILE A 9 -14.78 -3.55 -2.57
N ILE A 10 -14.67 -3.65 -1.24
CA ILE A 10 -13.46 -4.11 -0.54
C ILE A 10 -13.02 -5.46 -1.10
N LEU A 11 -13.91 -6.46 -1.12
CA LEU A 11 -13.58 -7.81 -1.61
C LEU A 11 -13.19 -7.82 -3.09
N LYS A 12 -13.93 -7.12 -3.95
CA LYS A 12 -13.63 -7.04 -5.39
C LYS A 12 -12.22 -6.49 -5.62
N TYR A 13 -11.88 -5.36 -5.02
CA TYR A 13 -10.59 -4.72 -5.21
C TYR A 13 -9.45 -5.45 -4.48
N SER A 14 -9.74 -6.11 -3.36
CA SER A 14 -8.78 -7.00 -2.68
C SER A 14 -8.40 -8.18 -3.56
N CYS A 15 -9.38 -8.83 -4.20
CA CYS A 15 -9.13 -9.94 -5.12
C CYS A 15 -8.29 -9.49 -6.33
N ILE A 16 -8.60 -8.33 -6.92
CA ILE A 16 -7.82 -7.77 -8.04
C ILE A 16 -6.37 -7.54 -7.59
N LEU A 17 -6.17 -6.89 -6.44
CA LEU A 17 -4.84 -6.61 -5.90
C LEU A 17 -4.06 -7.89 -5.62
N LEU A 18 -4.71 -8.90 -5.01
CA LEU A 18 -4.12 -10.20 -4.73
C LEU A 18 -3.66 -10.90 -6.02
N LEU A 19 -4.54 -10.99 -7.03
CA LEU A 19 -4.21 -11.60 -8.31
C LEU A 19 -3.04 -10.88 -8.99
N SER A 20 -3.05 -9.54 -9.01
CA SER A 20 -1.94 -8.76 -9.56
C SER A 20 -0.64 -8.96 -8.79
N LYS A 21 -0.67 -9.05 -7.45
CA LYS A 21 0.52 -9.39 -6.64
C LYS A 21 1.05 -10.79 -6.94
N LEU A 22 0.17 -11.77 -7.13
CA LEU A 22 0.56 -13.13 -7.51
C LEU A 22 1.17 -13.18 -8.90
N ILE A 23 0.65 -12.41 -9.85
CA ILE A 23 1.23 -12.29 -11.19
C ILE A 23 2.62 -11.66 -11.10
N ILE A 24 2.79 -10.55 -10.38
CA ILE A 24 4.11 -9.92 -10.18
C ILE A 24 5.07 -10.91 -9.48
N PHE A 25 4.61 -11.61 -8.46
CA PHE A 25 5.39 -12.63 -7.77
C PHE A 25 5.87 -13.72 -8.73
N TRP A 26 4.96 -14.31 -9.50
CA TRP A 26 5.31 -15.32 -10.50
C TRP A 26 6.27 -14.76 -11.58
N LEU A 27 6.03 -13.53 -12.04
CA LEU A 27 6.80 -12.91 -13.11
C LEU A 27 8.27 -12.69 -12.71
N PHE A 28 8.53 -12.29 -11.46
CA PHE A 28 9.89 -12.00 -10.98
C PHE A 28 10.58 -13.22 -10.36
N ASP A 29 9.84 -14.11 -9.71
CA ASP A 29 10.43 -15.21 -8.93
C ASP A 29 10.44 -16.56 -9.68
N TYR A 30 9.64 -16.72 -10.76
CA TYR A 30 9.51 -18.00 -11.48
C TYR A 30 9.59 -17.92 -13.01
N SER A 31 9.33 -16.75 -13.59
CA SER A 31 9.28 -16.63 -15.05
C SER A 31 10.67 -16.69 -15.67
N SER A 32 10.76 -17.25 -16.87
CA SER A 32 11.99 -17.27 -17.67
C SER A 32 12.26 -15.94 -18.38
N PHE A 33 11.46 -14.90 -18.11
CA PHE A 33 11.72 -13.56 -18.63
C PHE A 33 12.86 -12.91 -17.84
N ASP A 34 13.93 -12.50 -18.54
CA ASP A 34 15.04 -11.72 -17.96
C ASP A 34 14.58 -10.28 -17.65
N ILE A 35 13.78 -10.14 -16.61
CA ILE A 35 13.30 -8.84 -16.14
C ILE A 35 14.37 -8.23 -15.22
N PRO A 36 14.84 -7.00 -15.49
CA PRO A 36 15.83 -6.37 -14.64
C PRO A 36 15.27 -6.13 -13.24
N GLU A 37 16.04 -6.50 -12.23
CA GLU A 37 15.66 -6.31 -10.82
C GLU A 37 15.58 -4.83 -10.44
N HIS A 38 16.40 -4.00 -11.08
CA HIS A 38 16.51 -2.56 -10.85
C HIS A 38 16.20 -1.78 -12.12
N ILE A 39 15.67 -0.55 -11.95
CA ILE A 39 15.55 0.38 -13.07
C ILE A 39 16.97 0.81 -13.49
N PRO A 40 17.32 0.75 -14.80
CA PRO A 40 18.66 1.08 -15.27
C PRO A 40 19.16 2.43 -14.72
N TYR A 41 20.41 2.45 -14.27
CA TYR A 41 21.08 3.64 -13.71
C TYR A 41 20.49 4.16 -12.38
N THR A 42 19.67 3.38 -11.68
CA THR A 42 19.13 3.76 -10.35
C THR A 42 19.20 2.60 -9.35
N PRO A 43 19.27 2.88 -8.03
CA PRO A 43 19.18 1.85 -6.98
C PRO A 43 17.74 1.40 -6.71
N ILE A 44 16.77 1.75 -7.58
CA ILE A 44 15.35 1.51 -7.32
C ILE A 44 14.96 0.13 -7.86
N MET A 45 14.45 -0.72 -6.98
CA MET A 45 13.92 -2.03 -7.35
C MET A 45 12.64 -1.90 -8.18
N LEU A 46 12.65 -2.47 -9.39
CA LEU A 46 11.54 -2.43 -10.33
C LEU A 46 10.28 -3.09 -9.74
N ARG A 47 10.45 -4.22 -9.07
CA ARG A 47 9.38 -4.94 -8.36
C ARG A 47 8.66 -4.04 -7.35
N GLY A 48 9.42 -3.29 -6.56
CA GLY A 48 8.88 -2.37 -5.56
C GLY A 48 8.04 -1.27 -6.18
N VAL A 49 8.52 -0.68 -7.29
CA VAL A 49 7.79 0.35 -8.05
C VAL A 49 6.48 -0.20 -8.62
N LEU A 50 6.50 -1.39 -9.24
CA LEU A 50 5.30 -2.00 -9.80
C LEU A 50 4.24 -2.26 -8.73
N ILE A 51 4.65 -2.80 -7.58
CA ILE A 51 3.75 -3.03 -6.43
C ILE A 51 3.20 -1.70 -5.92
N PHE A 52 4.04 -0.66 -5.80
CA PHE A 52 3.62 0.66 -5.33
C PHE A 52 2.56 1.28 -6.26
N VAL A 53 2.82 1.31 -7.57
CA VAL A 53 1.90 1.85 -8.58
C VAL A 53 0.57 1.08 -8.58
N LEU A 54 0.64 -0.25 -8.44
CA LEU A 54 -0.54 -1.12 -8.35
C LEU A 54 -1.37 -0.81 -7.10
N VAL A 55 -0.74 -0.73 -5.92
CA VAL A 55 -1.40 -0.41 -4.65
C VAL A 55 -2.09 0.94 -4.71
N LEU A 56 -1.38 1.96 -5.21
CA LEU A 56 -1.92 3.32 -5.34
C LEU A 56 -3.10 3.38 -6.31
N SER A 57 -3.01 2.66 -7.44
CA SER A 57 -4.12 2.54 -8.39
C SER A 57 -5.35 1.91 -7.74
N ILE A 58 -5.18 0.79 -7.02
CA ILE A 58 -6.28 0.09 -6.35
C ILE A 58 -6.92 0.95 -5.26
N LEU A 59 -6.14 1.68 -4.47
CA LEU A 59 -6.66 2.65 -3.50
C LEU A 59 -7.56 3.69 -4.18
N ILE A 60 -7.03 4.38 -5.18
CA ILE A 60 -7.77 5.43 -5.89
C ILE A 60 -9.06 4.88 -6.49
N PHE A 61 -9.01 3.70 -7.14
CA PHE A 61 -10.21 3.12 -7.74
C PHE A 61 -11.23 2.66 -6.71
N SER A 62 -10.81 1.95 -5.66
CA SER A 62 -11.71 1.46 -4.62
C SER A 62 -12.39 2.59 -3.85
N GLU A 63 -11.63 3.60 -3.44
CA GLU A 63 -12.14 4.80 -2.76
C GLU A 63 -13.05 5.63 -3.67
N LYS A 64 -12.68 5.81 -4.94
CA LYS A 64 -13.53 6.52 -5.92
C LYS A 64 -14.86 5.81 -6.14
N VAL A 65 -14.88 4.48 -6.17
CA VAL A 65 -16.13 3.70 -6.29
C VAL A 65 -16.95 3.78 -5.00
N ALA A 66 -16.31 3.75 -3.83
CA ALA A 66 -17.00 3.94 -2.56
C ALA A 66 -17.65 5.34 -2.45
N LEU A 67 -16.94 6.40 -2.85
CA LEU A 67 -17.46 7.77 -2.92
C LEU A 67 -18.64 7.91 -3.90
N LYS A 68 -18.60 7.21 -5.04
CA LYS A 68 -19.73 7.18 -5.97
C LYS A 68 -20.96 6.46 -5.39
N LYS A 69 -20.74 5.47 -4.53
CA LYS A 69 -21.82 4.69 -3.89
C LYS A 69 -22.46 5.44 -2.73
N ASP A 70 -21.68 6.19 -1.96
CA ASP A 70 -22.17 7.07 -0.91
C ASP A 70 -21.30 8.33 -0.83
N ALA A 71 -21.79 9.44 -1.39
CA ALA A 71 -21.08 10.72 -1.37
C ALA A 71 -20.98 11.34 0.04
N THR A 72 -21.78 10.87 0.99
CA THR A 72 -21.77 11.35 2.39
C THR A 72 -20.70 10.68 3.24
N ILE A 73 -20.04 9.63 2.73
CA ILE A 73 -18.98 8.89 3.44
C ILE A 73 -17.90 9.84 3.94
N ASN A 74 -17.53 9.76 5.21
CA ASN A 74 -16.49 10.62 5.78
C ASN A 74 -15.08 10.14 5.35
N ILE A 75 -14.04 10.98 5.57
CA ILE A 75 -12.68 10.65 5.12
C ILE A 75 -12.16 9.41 5.85
N ALA A 76 -12.41 9.29 7.16
CA ALA A 76 -11.98 8.14 7.95
C ALA A 76 -12.59 6.82 7.46
N GLU A 77 -13.89 6.79 7.14
CA GLU A 77 -14.57 5.63 6.58
C GLU A 77 -14.04 5.29 5.19
N LEU A 78 -13.71 6.31 4.38
CA LEU A 78 -13.10 6.11 3.06
C LEU A 78 -11.68 5.53 3.16
N THR A 79 -10.87 6.05 4.09
CA THR A 79 -9.56 5.50 4.43
C THR A 79 -9.68 4.05 4.91
N MET A 80 -10.66 3.74 5.76
CA MET A 80 -10.89 2.35 6.19
C MET A 80 -11.23 1.41 5.03
N VAL A 81 -11.97 1.89 4.02
CA VAL A 81 -12.23 1.10 2.81
C VAL A 81 -10.92 0.78 2.07
N GLY A 82 -10.06 1.78 1.86
CA GLY A 82 -8.77 1.58 1.19
C GLY A 82 -7.82 0.67 1.99
N VAL A 83 -7.68 0.92 3.29
CA VAL A 83 -6.86 0.13 4.22
C VAL A 83 -7.31 -1.33 4.24
N LEU A 84 -8.60 -1.61 4.43
CA LEU A 84 -9.10 -2.99 4.45
C LEU A 84 -8.91 -3.69 3.11
N THR A 85 -9.05 -2.96 2.00
CA THR A 85 -8.84 -3.50 0.65
C THR A 85 -7.39 -3.98 0.47
N ILE A 86 -6.42 -3.21 0.95
CA ILE A 86 -5.02 -3.61 0.85
C ILE A 86 -4.69 -4.70 1.85
N LEU A 87 -5.07 -4.53 3.12
CA LEU A 87 -4.71 -5.47 4.19
C LEU A 87 -5.22 -6.88 3.92
N ILE A 88 -6.45 -7.04 3.42
CA ILE A 88 -6.98 -8.37 3.08
C ILE A 88 -6.13 -9.02 2.00
N ALA A 89 -5.82 -8.30 0.92
CA ALA A 89 -4.98 -8.82 -0.15
C ALA A 89 -3.56 -9.13 0.32
N ASP A 90 -2.99 -8.28 1.17
CA ASP A 90 -1.61 -8.40 1.62
C ASP A 90 -1.43 -9.55 2.63
N VAL A 91 -2.35 -9.71 3.57
CA VAL A 91 -2.36 -10.84 4.52
C VAL A 91 -2.40 -12.16 3.76
N ILE A 92 -3.30 -12.30 2.78
CA ILE A 92 -3.41 -13.52 1.98
C ILE A 92 -2.13 -13.74 1.15
N PHE A 93 -1.59 -12.68 0.54
CA PHE A 93 -0.36 -12.76 -0.23
C PHE A 93 0.84 -13.19 0.63
N GLN A 94 0.97 -12.68 1.85
CA GLN A 94 2.02 -13.07 2.77
C GLN A 94 1.88 -14.52 3.24
N MET A 95 0.65 -15.02 3.43
CA MET A 95 0.43 -16.45 3.71
C MET A 95 0.93 -17.32 2.56
N VAL A 96 0.67 -16.92 1.30
CA VAL A 96 1.20 -17.62 0.12
C VAL A 96 2.72 -17.61 0.13
N ARG A 97 3.35 -16.43 0.30
CA ARG A 97 4.82 -16.32 0.33
C ARG A 97 5.47 -17.18 1.43
N VAL A 98 4.89 -17.17 2.64
CA VAL A 98 5.41 -17.98 3.76
C VAL A 98 5.33 -19.47 3.47
N ALA A 99 4.29 -19.92 2.76
CA ALA A 99 4.18 -21.32 2.35
C ALA A 99 5.20 -21.72 1.28
N THR A 100 5.75 -20.75 0.53
CA THR A 100 6.63 -20.99 -0.62
C THR A 100 8.14 -20.93 -0.30
N PHE A 101 8.60 -20.17 0.71
CA PHE A 101 10.03 -20.02 1.04
C PHE A 101 10.48 -20.83 2.26
N ASP A 102 11.67 -21.42 2.22
CA ASP A 102 12.07 -22.46 3.20
C ASP A 102 12.92 -21.99 4.40
N SER A 103 13.70 -20.90 4.30
CA SER A 103 14.79 -20.66 5.28
C SER A 103 14.73 -19.38 6.11
N ASN A 104 13.71 -18.51 5.97
CA ASN A 104 13.56 -17.33 6.87
C ASN A 104 12.12 -16.79 6.94
N ARG A 105 11.15 -17.70 7.15
CA ARG A 105 9.70 -17.45 7.06
C ARG A 105 9.20 -16.35 7.99
N LEU A 106 9.69 -16.31 9.23
CA LEU A 106 9.16 -15.42 10.27
C LEU A 106 9.60 -13.96 10.09
N TYR A 107 10.88 -13.72 9.76
CA TYR A 107 11.42 -12.36 9.62
C TYR A 107 10.82 -11.63 8.41
N LEU A 108 10.73 -12.29 7.25
CA LEU A 108 10.12 -11.72 6.06
C LEU A 108 8.61 -11.47 6.24
N TYR A 109 7.94 -12.37 6.96
CA TYR A 109 6.53 -12.22 7.32
C TYR A 109 6.33 -11.03 8.28
N LEU A 110 7.06 -10.97 9.39
CA LEU A 110 6.92 -9.91 10.40
C LEU A 110 7.28 -8.52 9.87
N ASN A 111 8.35 -8.41 9.08
CA ASN A 111 8.73 -7.14 8.49
C ASN A 111 7.66 -6.64 7.50
N GLY A 112 7.13 -7.55 6.66
CA GLY A 112 6.00 -7.22 5.78
C GLY A 112 4.73 -6.87 6.56
N LEU A 113 4.41 -7.64 7.61
CA LEU A 113 3.16 -7.51 8.36
C LEU A 113 3.10 -6.23 9.22
N LEU A 114 4.23 -5.72 9.72
CA LEU A 114 4.26 -4.56 10.60
C LEU A 114 4.53 -3.23 9.88
N SER A 115 5.38 -3.23 8.85
CA SER A 115 5.72 -1.99 8.13
C SER A 115 4.64 -1.55 7.14
N LEU A 116 3.99 -2.51 6.46
CA LEU A 116 2.99 -2.21 5.42
C LEU A 116 1.71 -1.57 5.96
N PRO A 117 1.10 -1.99 7.08
CA PRO A 117 -0.16 -1.41 7.55
C PRO A 117 -0.05 0.09 7.84
N ILE A 118 1.06 0.54 8.44
CA ILE A 118 1.26 1.96 8.78
C ILE A 118 1.31 2.77 7.48
N MET A 119 2.14 2.35 6.54
CA MET A 119 2.28 3.03 5.25
C MET A 119 0.97 3.02 4.45
N VAL A 120 0.22 1.92 4.50
CA VAL A 120 -1.08 1.76 3.84
C VAL A 120 -2.13 2.71 4.43
N VAL A 121 -2.16 2.87 5.75
CA VAL A 121 -3.06 3.82 6.43
C VAL A 121 -2.75 5.25 6.00
N GLU A 122 -1.49 5.64 5.96
CA GLU A 122 -1.07 6.98 5.54
C GLU A 122 -1.43 7.26 4.08
N ILE A 123 -1.06 6.35 3.16
CA ILE A 123 -1.34 6.53 1.73
C ILE A 123 -2.85 6.55 1.48
N SER A 124 -3.62 5.67 2.11
CA SER A 124 -5.08 5.64 1.97
C SER A 124 -5.74 6.89 2.56
N PHE A 125 -5.19 7.45 3.64
CA PHE A 125 -5.65 8.75 4.15
C PHE A 125 -5.42 9.86 3.12
N PHE A 126 -4.23 9.91 2.53
CA PHE A 126 -3.90 10.90 1.52
C PHE A 126 -4.77 10.79 0.26
N THR A 127 -4.99 9.57 -0.25
CA THR A 127 -5.88 9.36 -1.41
C THR A 127 -7.33 9.71 -1.09
N ALA A 128 -7.82 9.32 0.10
CA ALA A 128 -9.18 9.63 0.54
C ALA A 128 -9.39 11.15 0.69
N PHE A 129 -8.41 11.84 1.28
CA PHE A 129 -8.42 13.29 1.42
C PHE A 129 -8.40 14.00 0.07
N GLN A 130 -7.53 13.56 -0.86
CA GLN A 130 -7.44 14.12 -2.21
C GLN A 130 -8.75 13.95 -2.97
N LEU A 131 -9.33 12.74 -2.94
CA LEU A 131 -10.56 12.40 -3.67
C LEU A 131 -11.76 13.18 -3.15
N LYS A 132 -11.88 13.36 -1.82
CA LYS A 132 -13.03 14.05 -1.23
C LYS A 132 -12.93 15.57 -1.34
N THR A 133 -11.74 16.15 -1.17
CA THR A 133 -11.57 17.61 -1.17
C THR A 133 -11.31 18.20 -2.55
N ARG A 134 -10.85 17.40 -3.53
CA ARG A 134 -10.37 17.84 -4.84
C ARG A 134 -9.29 18.93 -4.79
N LYS A 135 -8.67 19.16 -3.63
CA LYS A 135 -7.66 20.20 -3.40
C LYS A 135 -6.26 19.56 -3.38
N THR A 136 -5.74 19.25 -4.55
CA THR A 136 -4.39 18.66 -4.74
C THR A 136 -3.30 19.52 -4.09
N GLU A 137 -3.46 20.84 -4.07
CA GLU A 137 -2.51 21.77 -3.43
C GLU A 137 -2.39 21.55 -1.91
N ARG A 138 -3.52 21.25 -1.24
CA ARG A 138 -3.50 20.95 0.20
C ARG A 138 -2.86 19.60 0.49
N LEU A 139 -2.94 18.64 -0.44
CA LEU A 139 -2.26 17.36 -0.32
C LEU A 139 -0.74 17.54 -0.32
N LEU A 140 -0.21 18.35 -1.24
CA LEU A 140 1.23 18.67 -1.29
C LEU A 140 1.71 19.33 0.01
N LEU A 141 0.88 20.20 0.59
CA LEU A 141 1.17 20.85 1.87
C LEU A 141 1.23 19.83 3.02
N TYR A 142 0.29 18.88 3.09
CA TYR A 142 0.33 17.80 4.08
C TYR A 142 1.49 16.84 3.87
N ILE A 143 1.84 16.49 2.63
CA ILE A 143 3.04 15.69 2.32
C ILE A 143 4.29 16.45 2.78
N GLY A 144 4.36 17.75 2.53
CA GLY A 144 5.45 18.60 3.01
C GLY A 144 5.57 18.63 4.54
N ILE A 145 4.45 18.78 5.25
CA ILE A 145 4.41 18.72 6.73
C ILE A 145 4.85 17.34 7.21
N TYR A 146 4.36 16.26 6.59
CA TYR A 146 4.73 14.90 6.94
C TYR A 146 6.24 14.65 6.76
N LEU A 147 6.82 15.06 5.63
CA LEU A 147 8.26 14.94 5.39
C LEU A 147 9.08 15.77 6.38
N LEU A 148 8.60 16.94 6.79
CA LEU A 148 9.23 17.74 7.84
C LEU A 148 9.17 17.05 9.20
N ILE A 149 8.03 16.45 9.57
CA ILE A 149 7.90 15.67 10.80
C ILE A 149 8.81 14.44 10.75
N ALA A 150 8.81 13.69 9.66
CA ALA A 150 9.66 12.51 9.47
C ALA A 150 11.15 12.88 9.56
N LYS A 151 11.57 14.00 8.95
CA LYS A 151 12.94 14.51 9.04
C LYS A 151 13.28 15.02 10.45
N GLY A 152 12.32 15.65 11.14
CA GLY A 152 12.48 16.00 12.55
C GLY A 152 12.66 14.76 13.42
N PHE A 153 11.89 13.71 13.15
CA PHE A 153 11.96 12.44 13.86
C PHE A 153 13.31 11.74 13.66
N THR A 154 13.85 11.75 12.43
CA THR A 154 15.19 11.20 12.15
C THR A 154 16.32 12.03 12.77
N MET A 155 16.14 13.34 12.93
CA MET A 155 17.09 14.21 13.65
C MET A 155 17.07 13.98 15.17
N VAL A 156 15.90 13.70 15.76
CA VAL A 156 15.75 13.46 17.20
C VAL A 156 16.15 12.04 17.58
N PHE A 157 15.92 11.06 16.69
CA PHE A 157 16.24 9.65 16.93
C PHE A 157 17.15 9.05 15.83
N PRO A 158 18.39 9.56 15.66
CA PRO A 158 19.29 9.10 14.61
C PRO A 158 19.69 7.63 14.77
N GLN A 159 19.70 7.13 16.01
CA GLN A 159 20.11 5.77 16.37
C GLN A 159 19.16 4.67 15.86
N ILE A 160 17.91 5.03 15.53
CA ILE A 160 16.91 4.09 14.99
C ILE A 160 17.12 3.84 13.50
N PHE A 161 17.64 4.83 12.77
CA PHE A 161 17.74 4.80 11.31
C PHE A 161 19.18 4.59 10.80
N ASN A 162 20.18 4.71 11.67
CA ASN A 162 21.57 4.39 11.37
C ASN A 162 22.14 3.63 12.58
N PRO A 163 21.82 2.34 12.74
CA PRO A 163 22.45 1.53 13.77
C PRO A 163 23.93 1.38 13.41
N ALA A 164 24.81 1.89 14.28
CA ALA A 164 26.25 1.66 14.19
C ALA A 164 26.58 0.16 14.29
#